data_AF-A0A0C9VPE7-F1
#
_entry.id   AF-A0A0C9VPE7-F1
#
_cell.length_a   1.000
_cell.length_b   1.000
_cell.length_c   1.000
_cell.angle_alpha   90.00
_cell.angle_beta   90.00
_cell.angle_gamma   90.00
#
_symmetry.space_group_name_H-M   'P 1'
#
loop_
_entity.id
_entity.type
_entity.pdbx_description
1 polymer ?
#
loop_
_entity_poly.entity_id
_entity_poly.type
_entity_poly.pdbx_seq_one_letter_code
_entity_poly.pdbx_strand_id
1 'polypeptide(L)'
;MPGTKFTNAQLAILEKALPEYREISGKNKKSQKDTIATPMAKLTVSVKNWLANRARAHKTEDAFFKKISWYSVFLSMKSEDIKKEAAKLTSIAPGMPGYVSFHRKAASTLTSQVTAEEMEEYQSLAEEWNTKGVPKDVQMKEIQRHLAPFLWQLTESMFGRFGIRMIMLWGYENDQGVIVQGHHDHNDRLDGPAFTKTHKDWLDEPIGANWQGYLVNVFKGASADAPVHSTKDPLVTISPEGMPMLPEIDYSSAKLETLKRILREFLNACYQRVLGSVKAKVPWKQIHGDLSQFVDPDGDFLPNDVVIQDPSHMLQDHVT
;
A
#
# COMPACT_ATOMS: atom_id res chain seq x y z
N MET A 1 -15.98 -4.75 20.64
CA MET A 1 -16.21 -3.34 20.24
C MET A 1 -15.59 -2.42 21.29
N PRO A 2 -14.57 -1.61 20.98
CA PRO A 2 -14.02 -0.67 21.94
C PRO A 2 -15.04 0.46 22.13
N GLY A 3 -15.50 0.65 23.36
CA GLY A 3 -16.57 1.59 23.70
C GLY A 3 -16.34 2.99 23.11
N THR A 4 -17.35 3.52 22.43
CA THR A 4 -17.33 4.87 21.87
C THR A 4 -17.02 5.89 22.96
N LYS A 5 -15.91 6.61 22.83
CA LYS A 5 -15.45 7.66 23.77
C LYS A 5 -16.41 8.85 23.92
N PHE A 6 -17.50 8.88 23.15
CA PHE A 6 -18.49 9.95 23.13
C PHE A 6 -19.90 9.38 23.19
N THR A 7 -20.79 10.08 23.90
CA THR A 7 -22.23 9.79 23.89
C THR A 7 -22.88 10.29 22.59
N ASN A 8 -24.08 9.79 22.25
CA ASN A 8 -24.81 10.24 21.06
C ASN A 8 -25.10 11.75 21.08
N ALA A 9 -25.38 12.32 22.26
CA ALA A 9 -25.56 13.76 22.42
C ALA A 9 -24.26 14.54 22.12
N GLN A 10 -23.12 14.00 22.53
CA GLN A 10 -21.81 14.60 22.24
C GLN A 10 -21.47 14.50 20.75
N LEU A 11 -21.79 13.40 20.09
CA LEU A 11 -21.60 13.24 18.65
C LEU A 11 -22.45 14.25 17.86
N ALA A 12 -23.72 14.45 18.22
CA ALA A 12 -24.58 15.44 17.57
C ALA A 12 -24.03 16.88 17.67
N ILE A 13 -23.44 17.24 18.82
CA ILE A 13 -22.78 18.54 19.01
C ILE A 13 -21.55 18.65 18.10
N LEU A 14 -20.73 17.60 18.03
CA LEU A 14 -19.52 17.59 17.20
C LEU A 14 -19.83 17.61 15.70
N GLU A 15 -20.88 16.93 15.26
CA GLU A 15 -21.34 16.94 13.88
C GLU A 15 -21.84 18.34 13.47
N LYS A 16 -22.56 19.03 14.36
CA LYS A 16 -23.02 20.40 14.12
C LYS A 16 -21.86 21.41 14.00
N ALA A 17 -20.78 21.20 14.76
CA ALA A 17 -19.60 22.07 14.75
C ALA A 17 -18.64 21.77 13.56
N LEU A 18 -18.82 20.64 12.88
CA LEU A 18 -17.89 20.16 11.85
C LEU A 18 -17.77 21.08 10.64
N PRO A 19 -18.85 21.68 10.08
CA PRO A 19 -18.73 22.60 8.94
C PRO A 19 -17.89 23.83 9.28
N GLU A 20 -18.17 24.48 10.42
CA GLU A 20 -17.40 25.64 10.89
C GLU A 20 -15.93 25.27 11.13
N TYR A 21 -15.68 24.11 11.72
CA TYR A 21 -14.31 23.63 11.97
C TYR A 21 -13.50 23.37 10.68
N ARG A 22 -14.17 23.01 9.57
CA ARG A 22 -13.55 22.77 8.25
C ARG A 22 -13.06 24.06 7.61
N GLU A 23 -13.86 25.13 7.72
CA GLU A 23 -13.59 26.42 7.08
C GLU A 23 -12.47 27.23 7.77
N ILE A 24 -12.08 26.84 8.99
CA ILE A 24 -11.01 27.53 9.73
C ILE A 24 -9.66 27.43 8.99
N SER A 25 -9.15 28.60 8.59
CA SER A 25 -7.87 28.79 7.91
C SER A 25 -7.17 30.08 8.39
N GLY A 26 -5.95 30.35 7.92
CA GLY A 26 -5.23 31.61 8.21
C GLY A 26 -4.48 31.67 9.57
N LYS A 27 -4.01 32.88 9.93
CA LYS A 27 -3.05 33.13 11.03
C LYS A 27 -3.60 32.81 12.43
N ASN A 28 -4.92 32.73 12.62
CA ASN A 28 -5.56 32.49 13.93
C ASN A 28 -6.22 31.11 14.06
N LYS A 29 -5.95 30.19 13.14
CA LYS A 29 -6.62 28.88 13.05
C LYS A 29 -6.55 28.05 14.33
N LYS A 30 -5.47 28.16 15.09
CA LYS A 30 -5.29 27.40 16.34
C LYS A 30 -6.28 27.88 17.40
N SER A 31 -6.34 29.19 17.63
CA SER A 31 -7.25 29.78 18.61
C SER A 31 -8.72 29.54 18.24
N GLN A 32 -9.09 29.67 16.97
CA GLN A 32 -10.46 29.40 16.52
C GLN A 32 -10.87 27.93 16.72
N LYS A 33 -9.98 26.98 16.40
CA LYS A 33 -10.23 25.54 16.64
C LYS A 33 -10.28 25.20 18.12
N ASP A 34 -9.52 25.91 18.94
CA ASP A 34 -9.57 25.78 20.38
C ASP A 34 -10.92 26.25 20.92
N THR A 35 -11.43 27.41 20.46
CA THR A 35 -12.77 27.93 20.83
C THR A 35 -13.89 26.95 20.50
N ILE A 36 -13.87 26.30 19.33
CA ILE A 36 -14.87 25.28 18.95
C ILE A 36 -14.78 24.04 19.86
N ALA A 37 -13.60 23.68 20.35
CA ALA A 37 -13.40 22.53 21.22
C ALA A 37 -13.70 22.81 22.71
N THR A 38 -13.71 24.08 23.13
CA THR A 38 -13.92 24.54 24.52
C THR A 38 -15.23 24.06 25.18
N PRO A 39 -16.39 23.98 24.50
CA PRO A 39 -17.65 23.54 25.13
C PRO A 39 -17.57 22.15 25.75
N MET A 40 -16.57 21.34 25.39
CA MET A 40 -16.31 20.00 25.92
C MET A 40 -14.97 19.92 26.65
N ALA A 41 -14.68 20.91 27.51
CA ALA A 41 -13.39 21.12 28.19
C ALA A 41 -12.72 19.85 28.78
N LYS A 42 -13.51 18.93 29.38
CA LYS A 42 -13.00 17.67 29.95
C LYS A 42 -12.51 16.64 28.91
N LEU A 43 -12.90 16.80 27.64
CA LEU A 43 -12.60 15.90 26.52
C LEU A 43 -11.87 16.60 25.36
N THR A 44 -11.34 17.81 25.59
CA THR A 44 -10.80 18.70 24.55
C THR A 44 -9.84 18.02 23.57
N VAL A 45 -8.92 17.15 24.05
CA VAL A 45 -7.98 16.43 23.19
C VAL A 45 -8.69 15.39 22.31
N SER A 46 -9.59 14.59 22.90
CA SER A 46 -10.39 13.61 22.17
C SER A 46 -11.29 14.28 21.14
N VAL A 47 -11.89 15.42 21.47
CA VAL A 47 -12.73 16.24 20.59
C VAL A 47 -11.94 16.80 19.43
N LYS A 48 -10.76 17.38 19.70
CA LYS A 48 -9.84 17.88 18.66
C LYS A 48 -9.41 16.76 17.73
N ASN A 49 -9.06 15.60 18.26
CA ASN A 49 -8.65 14.44 17.45
C ASN A 49 -9.82 13.93 16.60
N TRP A 50 -11.02 13.84 17.16
CA TRP A 50 -12.22 13.44 16.41
C TRP A 50 -12.54 14.43 15.29
N LEU A 51 -12.62 15.73 15.59
CA LEU A 51 -12.88 16.79 14.60
C LEU A 51 -11.79 16.82 13.52
N ALA A 52 -10.52 16.71 13.90
CA ALA A 52 -9.41 16.70 12.95
C ALA A 52 -9.42 15.45 12.06
N ASN A 53 -9.76 14.28 12.58
CA ASN A 53 -9.85 13.05 11.79
C ASN A 53 -11.05 13.09 10.84
N ARG A 54 -12.21 13.55 11.32
CA ARG A 54 -13.45 13.66 10.52
C ARG A 54 -13.39 14.78 9.48
N ALA A 55 -12.68 15.87 9.76
CA ALA A 55 -12.40 16.93 8.79
C ALA A 55 -11.35 16.50 7.75
N ARG A 56 -10.35 15.72 8.14
CA ARG A 56 -9.34 15.17 7.21
C ARG A 56 -9.92 14.10 6.27
N ALA A 57 -10.88 13.30 6.74
CA ALA A 57 -11.61 12.34 5.90
C ALA A 57 -12.32 12.99 4.69
N HIS A 58 -12.45 14.32 4.66
CA HIS A 58 -13.03 15.08 3.54
C HIS A 58 -12.02 15.89 2.71
N LYS A 59 -10.75 15.96 3.09
CA LYS A 59 -9.74 16.60 2.23
C LYS A 59 -9.19 15.58 1.25
N THR A 60 -9.90 15.40 0.14
CA THR A 60 -9.49 14.61 -1.02
C THR A 60 -9.14 15.53 -2.20
N GLU A 61 -8.45 16.63 -1.93
CA GLU A 61 -7.62 17.25 -2.98
C GLU A 61 -6.19 16.74 -2.78
N ASP A 62 -6.01 15.45 -3.00
CA ASP A 62 -4.70 14.95 -3.33
C ASP A 62 -4.47 15.32 -4.79
N ALA A 63 -3.57 16.28 -5.02
CA ALA A 63 -2.82 16.23 -6.26
C ALA A 63 -2.24 14.81 -6.33
N PHE A 64 -2.69 14.03 -7.33
CA PHE A 64 -2.30 12.62 -7.52
C PHE A 64 -0.77 12.43 -7.43
N PHE A 65 -0.01 13.49 -7.74
CA PHE A 65 1.42 13.60 -7.47
C PHE A 65 1.71 14.86 -6.69
N LYS A 66 2.24 14.71 -5.47
CA LYS A 66 2.88 15.82 -4.76
C LYS A 66 4.24 16.07 -5.41
N LYS A 67 4.59 17.35 -5.59
CA LYS A 67 5.92 17.75 -6.06
C LYS A 67 6.98 17.10 -5.16
N ILE A 68 8.01 16.52 -5.76
CA ILE A 68 9.13 15.92 -5.03
C ILE A 68 9.81 17.01 -4.22
N SER A 69 9.99 16.76 -2.93
CA SER A 69 10.65 17.70 -2.02
C SER A 69 12.12 17.34 -1.84
N TRP A 70 12.93 18.29 -1.38
CA TRP A 70 14.32 18.02 -0.95
C TRP A 70 14.38 16.89 0.08
N TYR A 71 13.38 16.80 0.97
CA TYR A 71 13.31 15.74 1.97
C TYR A 71 13.06 14.36 1.34
N SER A 72 12.27 14.29 0.26
CA SER A 72 12.07 13.06 -0.53
C SER A 72 13.38 12.61 -1.17
N VAL A 73 14.14 13.55 -1.74
CA VAL A 73 15.47 13.29 -2.31
C VAL A 73 16.43 12.79 -1.22
N PHE A 74 16.49 13.48 -0.08
CA PHE A 74 17.28 13.08 1.08
C PHE A 74 16.95 11.65 1.54
N LEU A 75 15.67 11.31 1.70
CA LEU A 75 15.25 9.98 2.12
C LEU A 75 15.69 8.89 1.12
N SER A 76 15.67 9.22 -0.18
CA SER A 76 16.12 8.30 -1.23
C SER A 76 17.64 8.12 -1.20
N MET A 77 18.40 9.22 -1.12
CA MET A 77 19.87 9.20 -1.17
C MET A 77 20.50 8.62 0.10
N LYS A 78 19.92 8.93 1.27
CA LYS A 78 20.42 8.49 2.58
C LYS A 78 19.72 7.23 3.09
N SER A 79 19.02 6.47 2.22
CA SER A 79 18.20 5.34 2.68
C SER A 79 18.99 4.31 3.49
N GLU A 80 20.21 3.99 3.07
CA GLU A 80 21.06 3.02 3.77
C GLU A 80 21.64 3.60 5.06
N ASP A 81 21.98 4.89 5.09
CA ASP A 81 22.46 5.55 6.30
C ASP A 81 21.35 5.65 7.36
N ILE A 82 20.11 5.93 6.93
CA ILE A 82 18.93 5.93 7.81
C ILE A 82 18.71 4.53 8.38
N LYS A 83 18.85 3.47 7.59
CA LYS A 83 18.73 2.08 8.10
C LYS A 83 19.82 1.76 9.13
N LYS A 84 21.08 2.14 8.85
CA LYS A 84 22.19 1.96 9.78
C LYS A 84 21.97 2.72 11.09
N GLU A 85 21.49 3.96 11.00
CA GLU A 85 21.20 4.77 12.17
C GLU A 85 20.00 4.22 12.96
N ALA A 86 18.96 3.75 12.28
CA ALA A 86 17.83 3.08 12.92
C ALA A 86 18.25 1.80 13.66
N ALA A 87 19.18 1.02 13.10
CA ALA A 87 19.71 -0.20 13.74
C ALA A 87 20.48 0.09 15.05
N LYS A 88 21.02 1.30 15.24
CA LYS A 88 21.62 1.71 16.52
C LYS A 88 20.57 2.00 17.59
N LEU A 89 19.35 2.37 17.17
CA LEU A 89 18.27 2.78 18.07
C LEU A 89 17.37 1.61 18.49
N THR A 90 17.39 0.50 17.77
CA THR A 90 16.52 -0.65 18.03
C THR A 90 17.07 -1.94 17.45
N SER A 91 16.82 -3.05 18.15
CA SER A 91 17.03 -4.42 17.62
C SER A 91 15.81 -4.94 16.83
N ILE A 92 14.73 -4.14 16.75
CA ILE A 92 13.55 -4.48 15.96
C ILE A 92 13.98 -4.47 14.49
N ALA A 93 13.77 -5.59 13.79
CA ALA A 93 14.15 -5.73 12.40
C ALA A 93 13.42 -4.69 11.51
N PRO A 94 14.08 -4.13 10.48
CA PRO A 94 13.41 -3.37 9.43
C PRO A 94 12.35 -4.27 8.84
N GLY A 95 11.09 -3.92 9.02
CA GLY A 95 10.08 -4.92 8.77
C GLY A 95 9.25 -5.37 9.96
N MET A 96 9.23 -4.68 11.09
CA MET A 96 8.44 -5.16 12.23
C MET A 96 7.62 -4.03 12.84
N PRO A 97 6.44 -4.33 13.41
CA PRO A 97 5.63 -3.33 14.10
C PRO A 97 6.48 -2.50 15.07
N GLY A 98 6.39 -1.18 14.97
CA GLY A 98 7.17 -0.25 15.78
C GLY A 98 8.49 0.22 15.14
N TYR A 99 9.06 -0.49 14.15
CA TYR A 99 10.30 -0.08 13.48
C TYR A 99 10.19 1.30 12.83
N VAL A 100 9.05 1.61 12.21
CA VAL A 100 8.81 2.90 11.53
C VAL A 100 9.05 4.10 12.44
N SER A 101 8.74 3.98 13.74
CA SER A 101 9.00 5.06 14.70
C SER A 101 10.50 5.33 14.86
N PHE A 102 11.32 4.28 14.93
CA PHE A 102 12.78 4.37 14.99
C PHE A 102 13.38 4.82 13.67
N HIS A 103 12.86 4.34 12.53
CA HIS A 103 13.27 4.82 11.21
C HIS A 103 13.02 6.33 11.05
N ARG A 104 11.84 6.81 11.45
CA ARG A 104 11.53 8.25 11.44
C ARG A 104 12.45 9.04 12.37
N LYS A 105 12.77 8.49 13.55
CA LYS A 105 13.72 9.10 14.49
C LYS A 105 15.13 9.18 13.89
N ALA A 106 15.61 8.09 13.28
CA ALA A 106 16.89 8.04 12.58
C ALA A 106 16.97 9.04 11.42
N ALA A 107 15.93 9.08 10.57
CA ALA A 107 15.83 10.06 9.50
C ALA A 107 15.85 11.49 10.05
N SER A 108 15.12 11.76 11.13
CA SER A 108 15.13 13.07 11.79
C SER A 108 16.51 13.44 12.34
N THR A 109 17.22 12.50 12.96
CA THR A 109 18.59 12.71 13.46
C THR A 109 19.52 13.11 12.31
N LEU A 110 19.52 12.33 11.23
CA LEU A 110 20.37 12.62 10.07
C LEU A 110 19.97 13.94 9.39
N THR A 111 18.68 14.23 9.29
CA THR A 111 18.19 15.50 8.71
C THR A 111 18.66 16.70 9.53
N SER A 112 18.76 16.58 10.85
CA SER A 112 19.24 17.66 11.72
C SER A 112 20.74 17.98 11.55
N GLN A 113 21.48 17.07 10.93
CA GLN A 113 22.91 17.20 10.66
C GLN A 113 23.20 17.68 9.23
N VAL A 114 22.17 17.78 8.38
CA VAL A 114 22.31 18.26 7.01
C VAL A 114 22.78 19.72 7.03
N THR A 115 23.90 19.99 6.37
CA THR A 115 24.42 21.36 6.29
C THR A 115 23.60 22.22 5.33
N ALA A 116 23.85 23.54 5.32
CA ALA A 116 23.18 24.43 4.38
C ALA A 116 23.52 24.06 2.93
N GLU A 117 24.77 23.70 2.68
CA GLU A 117 25.28 23.28 1.36
C GLU A 117 24.63 21.97 0.90
N GLU A 118 24.56 20.96 1.76
CA GLU A 118 23.87 19.70 1.44
C GLU A 118 22.37 19.91 1.21
N MET A 119 21.75 20.80 1.98
CA MET A 119 20.33 21.13 1.80
C MET A 119 20.06 21.79 0.44
N GLU A 120 20.94 22.69 0.00
CA GLU A 120 20.88 23.32 -1.32
C GLU A 120 21.04 22.27 -2.43
N GLU A 121 21.97 21.32 -2.27
CA GLU A 121 22.13 20.18 -3.20
C GLU A 121 20.84 19.35 -3.33
N TYR A 122 20.22 18.96 -2.21
CA TYR A 122 18.97 18.20 -2.24
C TYR A 122 17.81 18.99 -2.85
N GLN A 123 17.78 20.32 -2.69
CA GLN A 123 16.78 21.18 -3.32
C GLN A 123 16.98 21.24 -4.84
N SER A 124 18.21 21.45 -5.29
CA SER A 124 18.56 21.44 -6.72
C SER A 124 18.21 20.09 -7.36
N LEU A 125 18.54 18.97 -6.70
CA LEU A 125 18.17 17.64 -7.17
C LEU A 125 16.65 17.44 -7.20
N ALA A 126 15.91 17.95 -6.22
CA ALA A 126 14.46 17.87 -6.23
C ALA A 126 13.87 18.64 -7.42
N GLU A 127 14.39 19.82 -7.74
CA GLU A 127 14.00 20.58 -8.93
C GLU A 127 14.33 19.83 -10.22
N GLU A 128 15.52 19.25 -10.30
CA GLU A 128 15.90 18.40 -11.43
C GLU A 128 14.95 17.19 -11.57
N TRP A 129 14.65 16.49 -10.49
CA TRP A 129 13.75 15.33 -10.52
C TRP A 129 12.33 15.71 -10.92
N ASN A 130 11.84 16.87 -10.48
CA ASN A 130 10.53 17.37 -10.88
C ASN A 130 10.46 17.85 -12.34
N THR A 131 11.59 18.25 -12.93
CA THR A 131 11.65 18.80 -14.30
C THR A 131 12.03 17.76 -15.34
N LYS A 132 13.01 16.91 -15.03
CA LYS A 132 13.56 15.88 -15.93
C LYS A 132 13.09 14.46 -15.61
N GLY A 133 12.43 14.26 -14.47
CA GLY A 133 12.05 12.95 -13.96
C GLY A 133 13.07 12.39 -12.97
N VAL A 134 12.62 11.47 -12.10
CA VAL A 134 13.48 10.81 -11.11
C VAL A 134 14.43 9.80 -11.78
N PRO A 135 15.62 9.53 -11.20
CA PRO A 135 16.56 8.53 -11.71
C PRO A 135 15.95 7.13 -11.83
N LYS A 136 16.45 6.31 -12.76
CA LYS A 136 15.85 5.00 -13.10
C LYS A 136 15.76 4.04 -11.90
N ASP A 137 16.78 3.98 -11.05
CA ASP A 137 16.78 3.13 -9.86
C ASP A 137 15.71 3.57 -8.84
N VAL A 138 15.49 4.89 -8.72
CA VAL A 138 14.42 5.47 -7.91
C VAL A 138 13.06 5.16 -8.53
N GLN A 139 12.89 5.28 -9.85
CA GLN A 139 11.67 4.89 -10.56
C GLN A 139 11.30 3.43 -10.26
N MET A 140 12.27 2.51 -10.30
CA MET A 140 12.02 1.09 -10.04
C MET A 140 11.52 0.85 -8.61
N LYS A 141 12.13 1.53 -7.62
CA LYS A 141 11.69 1.45 -6.21
C LYS A 141 10.29 2.01 -6.02
N GLU A 142 9.98 3.14 -6.68
CA GLU A 142 8.65 3.76 -6.63
C GLU A 142 7.58 2.87 -7.29
N ILE A 143 7.87 2.30 -8.46
CA ILE A 143 6.96 1.37 -9.16
C ILE A 143 6.61 0.18 -8.25
N GLN A 144 7.62 -0.49 -7.69
CA GLN A 144 7.42 -1.66 -6.84
C GLN A 144 6.58 -1.38 -5.59
N ARG A 145 6.67 -0.16 -5.05
CA ARG A 145 6.01 0.22 -3.80
C ARG A 145 4.64 0.86 -3.99
N HIS A 146 4.48 1.65 -5.04
CA HIS A 146 3.39 2.63 -5.12
C HIS A 146 2.49 2.46 -6.33
N LEU A 147 2.90 1.75 -7.40
CA LEU A 147 2.13 1.69 -8.64
C LEU A 147 0.72 1.07 -8.42
N ALA A 148 0.63 -0.15 -7.90
CA ALA A 148 -0.67 -0.83 -7.77
C ALA A 148 -1.64 -0.09 -6.82
N PRO A 149 -1.25 0.35 -5.61
CA PRO A 149 -2.13 1.15 -4.75
C PRO A 149 -2.57 2.47 -5.39
N PHE A 150 -1.68 3.12 -6.14
CA PHE A 150 -1.99 4.34 -6.86
C PHE A 150 -3.04 4.12 -7.96
N LEU A 151 -2.85 3.11 -8.80
CA LEU A 151 -3.79 2.79 -9.89
C LEU A 151 -5.17 2.37 -9.36
N TRP A 152 -5.22 1.76 -8.18
CA TRP A 152 -6.47 1.53 -7.47
C TRP A 152 -7.15 2.84 -7.07
N GLN A 153 -6.44 3.74 -6.37
CA GLN A 153 -6.99 5.04 -5.95
C GLN A 153 -7.50 5.86 -7.14
N LEU A 154 -6.76 5.82 -8.25
CA LEU A 154 -7.18 6.47 -9.49
C LEU A 154 -8.48 5.84 -10.02
N THR A 155 -8.56 4.51 -10.10
CA THR A 155 -9.78 3.82 -10.54
C THR A 155 -10.99 4.12 -9.64
N GLU A 156 -10.80 4.03 -8.32
CA GLU A 156 -11.84 4.32 -7.35
C GLU A 156 -12.34 5.77 -7.46
N SER A 157 -11.42 6.72 -7.63
CA SER A 157 -11.75 8.15 -7.80
C SER A 157 -12.50 8.41 -9.11
N MET A 158 -12.05 7.81 -10.21
CA MET A 158 -12.67 7.99 -11.53
C MET A 158 -14.07 7.39 -11.58
N PHE A 159 -14.27 6.22 -10.98
CA PHE A 159 -15.59 5.62 -10.88
C PHE A 159 -16.50 6.39 -9.92
N GLY A 160 -16.05 6.67 -8.70
CA GLY A 160 -16.86 7.33 -7.68
C GLY A 160 -17.28 8.75 -8.05
N ARG A 161 -16.43 9.49 -8.77
CA ARG A 161 -16.71 10.88 -9.16
C ARG A 161 -17.41 11.02 -10.52
N PHE A 162 -17.09 10.15 -11.48
CA PHE A 162 -17.52 10.32 -12.87
C PHE A 162 -18.28 9.11 -13.44
N GLY A 163 -18.38 8.00 -12.70
CA GLY A 163 -18.97 6.75 -13.19
C GLY A 163 -18.12 6.06 -14.27
N ILE A 164 -16.85 6.43 -14.41
CA ILE A 164 -15.97 5.92 -15.46
C ILE A 164 -15.36 4.57 -15.04
N ARG A 165 -15.44 3.59 -15.94
CA ARG A 165 -14.69 2.33 -15.85
C ARG A 165 -13.42 2.40 -16.67
N MET A 166 -12.34 1.80 -16.18
CA MET A 166 -11.03 1.84 -16.84
C MET A 166 -10.33 0.49 -16.77
N ILE A 167 -9.50 0.23 -17.77
CA ILE A 167 -8.38 -0.70 -17.74
C ILE A 167 -7.13 0.10 -18.07
N MET A 168 -6.04 -0.14 -17.36
CA MET A 168 -4.80 0.62 -17.53
C MET A 168 -3.71 -0.30 -18.04
N LEU A 169 -3.18 -0.01 -19.22
CA LEU A 169 -1.99 -0.66 -19.76
C LEU A 169 -0.77 0.17 -19.43
N TRP A 170 0.30 -0.50 -19.00
CA TRP A 170 1.55 0.16 -18.66
C TRP A 170 2.73 -0.68 -19.11
N GLY A 171 3.86 -0.01 -19.33
CA GLY A 171 5.11 -0.66 -19.67
C GLY A 171 6.29 0.25 -19.33
N TYR A 172 7.38 -0.36 -18.88
CA TYR A 172 8.62 0.33 -18.56
C TYR A 172 9.82 -0.56 -18.89
N GLU A 173 10.98 0.04 -19.11
CA GLU A 173 12.23 -0.68 -19.21
C GLU A 173 12.87 -0.79 -17.81
N ASN A 174 13.20 -2.00 -17.37
CA ASN A 174 13.85 -2.21 -16.08
C ASN A 174 15.36 -1.86 -16.11
N ASP A 175 16.02 -2.01 -14.98
CA ASP A 175 17.47 -1.80 -14.82
C ASP A 175 18.34 -2.74 -15.67
N GLN A 176 17.79 -3.87 -16.11
CA GLN A 176 18.45 -4.85 -16.99
C GLN A 176 18.21 -4.59 -18.49
N GLY A 177 17.52 -3.50 -18.85
CA GLY A 177 17.19 -3.23 -20.25
C GLY A 177 16.14 -4.19 -20.80
N VAL A 178 15.26 -4.71 -19.95
CA VAL A 178 14.15 -5.59 -20.34
C VAL A 178 12.84 -4.82 -20.25
N ILE A 179 12.01 -4.94 -21.28
CA ILE A 179 10.68 -4.32 -21.30
C ILE A 179 9.76 -5.11 -20.38
N VAL A 180 9.33 -4.51 -19.29
CA VAL A 180 8.30 -5.04 -18.40
C VAL A 180 6.99 -4.37 -18.78
N GLN A 181 5.97 -5.18 -19.05
CA GLN A 181 4.62 -4.69 -19.36
C GLN A 181 3.58 -5.39 -18.51
N GLY A 182 2.48 -4.70 -18.26
CA GLY A 182 1.36 -5.25 -17.52
C GLY A 182 0.11 -4.40 -17.67
N HIS A 183 -0.90 -4.81 -16.92
CA HIS A 183 -2.19 -4.15 -16.89
C HIS A 183 -2.75 -4.14 -15.48
N HIS A 184 -3.59 -3.16 -15.19
CA HIS A 184 -4.45 -3.14 -14.00
C HIS A 184 -5.91 -3.02 -14.43
N ASP A 185 -6.71 -3.98 -13.99
CA ASP A 185 -8.15 -4.01 -14.19
C ASP A 185 -8.81 -4.26 -12.84
N HIS A 186 -9.27 -3.17 -12.23
CA HIS A 186 -9.90 -3.21 -10.92
C HIS A 186 -11.44 -3.17 -11.00
N ASN A 187 -12.04 -3.40 -12.16
CA ASN A 187 -13.51 -3.32 -12.30
C ASN A 187 -14.23 -4.35 -11.42
N ASP A 188 -13.57 -5.46 -11.08
CA ASP A 188 -14.06 -6.48 -10.14
C ASP A 188 -14.03 -6.06 -8.66
N ARG A 189 -13.28 -5.02 -8.32
CA ARG A 189 -13.28 -4.39 -6.99
C ARG A 189 -14.31 -3.27 -6.87
N LEU A 190 -14.92 -2.87 -8.00
CA LEU A 190 -16.08 -2.00 -8.04
C LEU A 190 -17.35 -2.87 -7.99
N ASP A 191 -18.42 -2.46 -8.67
CA ASP A 191 -19.70 -3.16 -8.76
C ASP A 191 -19.90 -3.95 -10.07
N GLY A 192 -18.82 -4.24 -10.81
CA GLY A 192 -18.88 -4.90 -12.13
C GLY A 192 -17.92 -6.08 -12.28
N PRO A 193 -17.98 -6.82 -13.40
CA PRO A 193 -16.93 -7.79 -13.72
C PRO A 193 -15.67 -7.09 -14.25
N ALA A 194 -14.50 -7.64 -13.94
CA ALA A 194 -13.25 -7.29 -14.61
C ALA A 194 -13.34 -7.57 -16.12
N PHE A 195 -12.92 -6.61 -16.94
CA PHE A 195 -12.82 -6.75 -18.39
C PHE A 195 -11.97 -7.97 -18.77
N THR A 196 -10.82 -8.13 -18.13
CA THR A 196 -9.87 -9.24 -18.34
C THR A 196 -10.44 -10.61 -17.94
N LYS A 197 -11.48 -10.65 -17.11
CA LYS A 197 -12.19 -11.90 -16.77
C LYS A 197 -13.27 -12.25 -17.79
N THR A 198 -13.88 -11.25 -18.42
CA THR A 198 -14.93 -11.43 -19.44
C THR A 198 -14.37 -11.58 -20.84
N HIS A 199 -13.18 -11.04 -21.11
CA HIS A 199 -12.47 -11.10 -22.37
C HIS A 199 -11.10 -11.71 -22.11
N LYS A 200 -11.01 -13.05 -22.03
CA LYS A 200 -9.78 -13.73 -21.60
C LYS A 200 -8.64 -13.64 -22.62
N ASP A 201 -8.99 -13.54 -23.90
CA ASP A 201 -8.05 -13.56 -25.02
C ASP A 201 -7.64 -12.13 -25.45
N TRP A 202 -8.00 -11.11 -24.66
CA TRP A 202 -7.74 -9.70 -24.98
C TRP A 202 -6.25 -9.37 -25.18
N LEU A 203 -5.35 -10.16 -24.61
CA LEU A 203 -3.90 -10.02 -24.82
C LEU A 203 -3.47 -10.48 -26.23
N ASP A 204 -4.15 -11.49 -26.77
CA ASP A 204 -3.91 -12.03 -28.12
C ASP A 204 -4.68 -11.24 -29.18
N GLU A 205 -5.65 -10.43 -28.76
CA GLU A 205 -6.35 -9.46 -29.61
C GLU A 205 -5.44 -8.26 -29.99
N PRO A 206 -5.83 -7.49 -31.02
CA PRO A 206 -5.02 -6.37 -31.50
C PRO A 206 -4.62 -5.35 -30.43
N ILE A 207 -5.40 -5.20 -29.36
CA ILE A 207 -5.08 -4.28 -28.26
C ILE A 207 -3.78 -4.68 -27.54
N GLY A 208 -3.61 -5.95 -27.19
CA GLY A 208 -2.41 -6.45 -26.51
C GLY A 208 -1.21 -6.46 -27.44
N ALA A 209 -1.38 -6.97 -28.66
CA ALA A 209 -0.32 -7.03 -29.67
C ALA A 209 0.20 -5.63 -30.06
N ASN A 210 -0.71 -4.67 -30.30
CA ASN A 210 -0.31 -3.30 -30.63
C ASN A 210 0.37 -2.60 -29.46
N TRP A 211 -0.06 -2.87 -28.22
CA TRP A 211 0.59 -2.31 -27.02
C TRP A 211 2.02 -2.82 -26.89
N GLN A 212 2.23 -4.14 -27.00
CA GLN A 212 3.58 -4.73 -26.97
C GLN A 212 4.45 -4.17 -28.10
N GLY A 213 3.94 -4.10 -29.32
CA GLY A 213 4.65 -3.53 -30.47
C GLY A 213 5.04 -2.06 -30.27
N TYR A 214 4.15 -1.27 -29.69
CA TYR A 214 4.42 0.12 -29.31
C TYR A 214 5.58 0.21 -28.30
N LEU A 215 5.56 -0.58 -27.22
CA LEU A 215 6.60 -0.56 -26.20
C LEU A 215 7.98 -0.92 -26.75
N VAL A 216 8.06 -1.94 -27.62
CA VAL A 216 9.32 -2.34 -28.30
C VAL A 216 9.87 -1.20 -29.16
N ASN A 217 8.99 -0.48 -29.85
CA ASN A 217 9.41 0.65 -30.69
C ASN A 217 9.86 1.88 -29.86
N VAL A 218 9.27 2.10 -28.68
CA VAL A 218 9.63 3.22 -27.80
C VAL A 218 10.93 2.94 -27.04
N PHE A 219 11.08 1.74 -26.46
CA PHE A 219 12.26 1.33 -25.67
C PHE A 219 13.34 0.65 -26.54
N LYS A 220 13.72 1.30 -27.64
CA LYS A 220 14.68 0.77 -28.64
C LYS A 220 15.95 0.25 -27.96
N GLY A 221 16.28 -1.04 -28.16
CA GLY A 221 17.46 -1.70 -27.60
C GLY A 221 17.18 -2.60 -26.40
N ALA A 222 15.96 -2.59 -25.86
CA ALA A 222 15.55 -3.48 -24.78
C ALA A 222 15.05 -4.84 -25.31
N SER A 223 15.34 -5.93 -24.60
CA SER A 223 14.83 -7.26 -24.97
C SER A 223 13.35 -7.38 -24.64
N ALA A 224 12.58 -7.93 -25.57
CA ALA A 224 11.14 -8.17 -25.46
C ALA A 224 10.80 -9.52 -24.76
N ASP A 225 11.80 -10.26 -24.26
CA ASP A 225 11.64 -11.62 -23.72
C ASP A 225 10.95 -11.71 -22.34
N ALA A 226 10.49 -10.59 -21.77
CA ALA A 226 9.73 -10.68 -20.52
C ALA A 226 8.30 -11.16 -20.77
N PRO A 227 7.79 -12.10 -19.95
CA PRO A 227 6.38 -12.47 -19.97
C PRO A 227 5.51 -11.22 -19.71
N VAL A 228 4.34 -11.16 -20.37
CA VAL A 228 3.29 -10.22 -19.98
C VAL A 228 2.95 -10.48 -18.52
N HIS A 229 3.25 -9.51 -17.65
CA HIS A 229 2.85 -9.61 -16.26
C HIS A 229 1.35 -9.32 -16.19
N SER A 230 0.52 -10.36 -16.26
CA SER A 230 -0.77 -10.34 -15.56
C SER A 230 -0.49 -10.46 -14.07
N THR A 231 -0.07 -9.36 -13.46
CA THR A 231 -0.23 -9.24 -12.02
C THR A 231 -1.72 -9.05 -11.81
N LYS A 232 -2.45 -10.15 -11.59
CA LYS A 232 -3.60 -10.01 -10.71
C LYS A 232 -3.04 -9.35 -9.46
N ASP A 233 -3.53 -8.16 -9.11
CA ASP A 233 -3.02 -7.41 -7.97
C ASP A 233 -2.88 -8.35 -6.78
N PRO A 234 -1.74 -8.37 -6.09
CA PRO A 234 -1.65 -9.11 -4.85
C PRO A 234 -2.79 -8.61 -3.95
N LEU A 235 -3.74 -9.49 -3.63
CA LEU A 235 -4.81 -9.20 -2.68
C LEU A 235 -4.21 -9.01 -1.29
N VAL A 236 -3.10 -9.70 -1.04
CA VAL A 236 -2.29 -9.53 0.17
C VAL A 236 -1.15 -8.58 -0.15
N THR A 237 -1.26 -7.37 0.39
CA THR A 237 -0.16 -6.39 0.30
C THR A 237 0.92 -6.71 1.32
N ILE A 238 2.14 -6.29 1.05
CA ILE A 238 3.21 -6.34 2.03
C ILE A 238 3.28 -4.97 2.70
N SER A 239 3.15 -4.94 4.02
CA SER A 239 3.29 -3.70 4.76
C SER A 239 4.69 -3.10 4.58
N PRO A 240 4.92 -1.83 4.92
CA PRO A 240 6.28 -1.28 5.03
C PRO A 240 7.17 -2.14 5.95
N GLU A 241 6.55 -2.87 6.87
CA GLU A 241 7.16 -3.86 7.74
C GLU A 241 7.41 -5.22 7.02
N GLY A 242 7.29 -5.36 5.70
CA GLY A 242 7.51 -6.66 5.07
C GLY A 242 6.51 -7.74 5.53
N MET A 243 5.46 -7.35 6.26
CA MET A 243 4.47 -8.27 6.82
C MET A 243 3.33 -8.42 5.83
N PRO A 244 2.88 -9.64 5.55
CA PRO A 244 1.68 -9.84 4.75
C PRO A 244 0.48 -9.18 5.44
N MET A 245 -0.23 -8.31 4.74
CA MET A 245 -1.44 -7.64 5.21
C MET A 245 -2.63 -8.17 4.45
N LEU A 246 -3.59 -8.68 5.20
CA LEU A 246 -4.89 -9.06 4.67
C LEU A 246 -5.61 -7.81 4.11
N PRO A 247 -6.36 -7.94 3.00
CA PRO A 247 -7.09 -6.82 2.44
C PRO A 247 -8.26 -6.41 3.34
N GLU A 248 -8.59 -5.13 3.36
CA GLU A 248 -9.79 -4.62 4.05
C GLU A 248 -11.02 -4.90 3.19
N ILE A 249 -11.59 -6.10 3.32
CA ILE A 249 -12.83 -6.52 2.65
C ILE A 249 -13.84 -7.05 3.67
N ASP A 250 -15.10 -7.11 3.27
CA ASP A 250 -16.11 -7.89 4.00
C ASP A 250 -15.92 -9.38 3.71
N TYR A 251 -15.27 -10.08 4.63
CA TYR A 251 -15.01 -11.52 4.53
C TYR A 251 -16.28 -12.37 4.54
N SER A 252 -17.35 -11.88 5.19
CA SER A 252 -18.60 -12.63 5.33
C SER A 252 -19.38 -12.73 4.02
N SER A 253 -19.19 -11.77 3.10
CA SER A 253 -19.84 -11.73 1.79
C SER A 253 -18.89 -12.01 0.61
N ALA A 254 -17.60 -12.22 0.90
CA ALA A 254 -16.59 -12.48 -0.12
C ALA A 254 -16.81 -13.84 -0.80
N LYS A 255 -16.60 -13.88 -2.13
CA LYS A 255 -16.66 -15.12 -2.92
C LYS A 255 -15.57 -16.10 -2.46
N LEU A 256 -15.88 -17.40 -2.43
CA LEU A 256 -14.95 -18.49 -2.09
C LEU A 256 -13.58 -18.35 -2.77
N GLU A 257 -13.56 -18.11 -4.08
CA GLU A 257 -12.32 -17.98 -4.85
C GLU A 257 -11.45 -16.79 -4.39
N THR A 258 -12.06 -15.70 -3.94
CA THR A 258 -11.35 -14.55 -3.36
C THR A 258 -10.74 -14.93 -2.01
N LEU A 259 -11.49 -15.62 -1.15
CA LEU A 259 -11.02 -16.08 0.16
C LEU A 259 -9.86 -17.08 0.03
N LYS A 260 -9.99 -18.08 -0.84
CA LYS A 260 -8.92 -19.05 -1.16
C LYS A 260 -7.64 -18.36 -1.65
N ARG A 261 -7.81 -17.33 -2.48
CA ARG A 261 -6.69 -16.57 -3.03
C ARG A 261 -5.99 -15.74 -1.95
N ILE A 262 -6.74 -15.04 -1.10
CA ILE A 262 -6.20 -14.29 0.03
C ILE A 262 -5.40 -15.19 0.97
N LEU A 263 -5.98 -16.33 1.39
CA LEU A 263 -5.29 -17.30 2.26
C LEU A 263 -3.98 -17.80 1.64
N ARG A 264 -4.01 -18.16 0.35
CA ARG A 264 -2.84 -18.65 -0.36
C ARG A 264 -1.74 -17.60 -0.48
N GLU A 265 -2.10 -16.38 -0.87
CA GLU A 265 -1.15 -15.27 -1.00
C GLU A 265 -0.57 -14.90 0.37
N PHE A 266 -1.39 -14.88 1.42
CA PHE A 266 -0.97 -14.58 2.80
C PHE A 266 0.02 -15.60 3.33
N LEU A 267 -0.32 -16.89 3.24
CA LEU A 267 0.54 -17.96 3.75
C LEU A 267 1.84 -18.09 2.95
N ASN A 268 1.79 -17.92 1.62
CA ASN A 268 3.02 -17.86 0.82
C ASN A 268 3.90 -16.67 1.21
N ALA A 269 3.32 -15.49 1.43
CA ALA A 269 4.10 -14.32 1.84
C ALA A 269 4.71 -14.51 3.23
N CYS A 270 4.00 -15.13 4.18
CA CYS A 270 4.55 -15.54 5.48
C CYS A 270 5.72 -16.52 5.32
N TYR A 271 5.55 -17.55 4.48
CA TYR A 271 6.55 -18.59 4.28
C TYR A 271 7.81 -18.08 3.56
N GLN A 272 7.64 -17.26 2.53
CA GLN A 272 8.72 -16.57 1.82
C GLN A 272 9.54 -15.69 2.75
N ARG A 273 8.86 -15.00 3.67
CA ARG A 273 9.51 -14.18 4.69
C ARG A 273 10.36 -15.01 5.63
N VAL A 274 9.84 -16.11 6.18
CA VAL A 274 10.57 -16.99 7.10
C VAL A 274 11.82 -17.55 6.42
N LEU A 275 11.73 -17.94 5.14
CA LEU A 275 12.84 -18.51 4.40
C LEU A 275 13.75 -17.48 3.73
N GLY A 276 13.45 -16.18 3.82
CA GLY A 276 14.20 -15.12 3.12
C GLY A 276 14.22 -15.26 1.60
N SER A 277 13.22 -15.95 1.02
CA SER A 277 13.19 -16.29 -0.41
C SER A 277 11.85 -15.93 -1.02
N VAL A 278 11.86 -14.94 -1.92
CA VAL A 278 10.67 -14.47 -2.67
C VAL A 278 10.10 -15.52 -3.63
N LYS A 279 10.84 -16.60 -3.91
CA LYS A 279 10.40 -17.70 -4.78
C LYS A 279 9.80 -18.88 -4.01
N ALA A 280 9.94 -18.90 -2.68
CA ALA A 280 9.42 -20.00 -1.87
C ALA A 280 7.89 -20.06 -1.92
N LYS A 281 7.34 -21.26 -1.79
CA LYS A 281 5.90 -21.51 -1.71
C LYS A 281 5.65 -22.48 -0.57
N VAL A 282 4.52 -22.32 0.12
CA VAL A 282 4.11 -23.23 1.19
C VAL A 282 4.03 -24.65 0.62
N PRO A 283 4.78 -25.62 1.18
CA PRO A 283 4.84 -26.98 0.66
C PRO A 283 3.67 -27.81 1.20
N TRP A 284 2.44 -27.50 0.77
CA TRP A 284 1.21 -28.14 1.26
C TRP A 284 1.25 -29.67 1.26
N LYS A 285 1.85 -30.28 0.22
CA LYS A 285 2.02 -31.74 0.14
C LYS A 285 2.89 -32.32 1.28
N GLN A 286 3.92 -31.58 1.71
CA GLN A 286 4.78 -32.00 2.82
C GLN A 286 4.10 -31.79 4.16
N ILE A 287 3.38 -30.66 4.31
CA ILE A 287 2.59 -30.36 5.52
C ILE A 287 1.52 -31.45 5.77
N HIS A 288 0.85 -31.93 4.70
CA HIS A 288 -0.09 -33.04 4.81
C HIS A 288 0.57 -34.38 5.17
N GLY A 289 1.83 -34.59 4.79
CA GLY A 289 2.56 -35.82 5.07
C GLY A 289 3.09 -35.88 6.50
N ASP A 290 3.58 -34.76 7.02
CA ASP A 290 4.13 -34.65 8.37
C ASP A 290 4.01 -33.21 8.90
N LEU A 291 2.93 -32.92 9.63
CA LEU A 291 2.65 -31.60 10.17
C LEU A 291 3.67 -31.17 11.24
N SER A 292 4.26 -32.13 11.96
CA SER A 292 5.15 -31.87 13.10
C SER A 292 6.45 -31.15 12.70
N GLN A 293 6.83 -31.24 11.40
CA GLN A 293 7.98 -30.52 10.85
C GLN A 293 7.72 -29.02 10.63
N PHE A 294 6.46 -28.60 10.65
CA PHE A 294 6.04 -27.24 10.30
C PHE A 294 5.36 -26.52 11.46
N VAL A 295 4.69 -27.26 12.33
CA VAL A 295 4.02 -26.73 13.53
C VAL A 295 4.35 -27.63 14.69
N ASP A 296 4.73 -27.04 15.82
CA ASP A 296 4.89 -27.74 17.09
C ASP A 296 3.53 -28.30 17.53
N PRO A 297 3.33 -29.63 17.49
CA PRO A 297 2.04 -30.23 17.78
C PRO A 297 1.69 -30.17 19.28
N ASP A 298 2.67 -29.92 20.14
CA ASP A 298 2.50 -29.77 21.59
C ASP A 298 2.40 -28.29 22.01
N GLY A 299 2.52 -27.36 21.07
CA GLY A 299 2.35 -25.94 21.32
C GLY A 299 0.89 -25.50 21.20
N ASP A 300 0.45 -24.57 22.05
CA ASP A 300 -0.89 -23.94 22.04
C ASP A 300 -1.13 -23.03 20.81
N PHE A 301 -0.49 -23.32 19.67
CA PHE A 301 -0.52 -22.50 18.46
C PHE A 301 -1.72 -22.82 17.55
N LEU A 302 -2.26 -24.04 17.64
CA LEU A 302 -3.38 -24.48 16.81
C LEU A 302 -4.56 -24.95 17.68
N PRO A 303 -5.82 -24.69 17.26
CA PRO A 303 -6.97 -25.34 17.85
C PRO A 303 -6.89 -26.86 17.67
N ASN A 304 -7.40 -27.61 18.65
CA ASN A 304 -7.39 -29.08 18.66
C ASN A 304 -8.08 -29.72 17.45
N ASP A 305 -8.93 -28.97 16.74
CA ASP A 305 -9.82 -29.47 15.69
C ASP A 305 -9.46 -28.92 14.30
N VAL A 306 -8.30 -28.27 14.16
CA VAL A 306 -7.96 -27.57 12.91
C VAL A 306 -7.58 -28.54 11.79
N VAL A 307 -8.31 -28.47 10.67
CA VAL A 307 -7.96 -29.21 9.45
C VAL A 307 -7.09 -28.32 8.57
N ILE A 308 -5.78 -28.59 8.57
CA ILE A 308 -4.84 -27.90 7.68
C ILE A 308 -4.94 -28.50 6.28
N GLN A 309 -5.26 -27.65 5.30
CA GLN A 309 -5.41 -28.05 3.90
C GLN A 309 -4.95 -26.96 2.94
N ASP A 310 -4.54 -27.34 1.73
CA ASP A 310 -4.26 -26.38 0.66
C ASP A 310 -5.53 -25.54 0.38
N PRO A 311 -5.43 -24.19 0.36
CA PRO A 311 -6.55 -23.31 0.07
C PRO A 311 -7.31 -23.64 -1.21
N SER A 312 -6.68 -24.27 -2.20
CA SER A 312 -7.34 -24.74 -3.44
C SER A 312 -8.50 -25.71 -3.17
N HIS A 313 -8.36 -26.53 -2.13
CA HIS A 313 -9.32 -27.59 -1.78
C HIS A 313 -10.35 -27.17 -0.73
N MET A 314 -10.22 -25.96 -0.16
CA MET A 314 -11.17 -25.45 0.83
C MET A 314 -12.59 -25.28 0.26
N LEU A 315 -13.60 -25.45 1.11
CA LEU A 315 -15.01 -25.17 0.83
C LEU A 315 -15.40 -23.89 1.57
N GLN A 316 -16.60 -23.36 1.30
CA GLN A 316 -17.07 -22.09 1.90
C GLN A 316 -16.97 -22.14 3.43
N ASP A 317 -17.43 -23.22 4.03
CA ASP A 317 -17.46 -23.42 5.49
C ASP A 317 -16.06 -23.52 6.13
N HIS A 318 -14.99 -23.63 5.33
CA HIS A 318 -13.61 -23.67 5.83
C HIS A 318 -12.95 -22.28 5.88
N VAL A 319 -13.55 -21.25 5.27
CA VAL A 319 -12.93 -19.92 5.07
C VAL A 319 -13.79 -18.73 5.54
N THR A 320 -14.96 -19.01 6.10
CA THR A 320 -15.87 -18.03 6.73
C THR A 320 -15.88 -18.16 8.23
#